data_AF-A0A2S8PFT2-F1
#
_entry.id   AF-A0A2S8PFT2-F1
#
_cell.length_a   1.000
_cell.length_b   1.000
_cell.length_c   1.000
_cell.angle_alpha   90.00
_cell.angle_beta   90.00
_cell.angle_gamma   90.00
#
_symmetry.space_group_name_H-M   'P 1'
#
loop_
_entity.id
_entity.type
_entity.pdbx_description
1 polymer ?
#
loop_
_entity_poly.entity_id
_entity_poly.type
_entity_poly.pdbx_seq_one_letter_code
_entity_poly.pdbx_strand_id
1 'polypeptide(L)'
;MAAVLRRHMAEEWQRKVPDILMWIAALLSIVFLTEVTQVLTRNLSFDLQHLILSAEYALYAIIVIIYGVMVRKSMVRLAGLIVLLITLLKVIFFDLPGVSLAVRAILFIGLGVAGIAVSRILYKRKGADTEAPPGTPPLPPE
;
A
#
# COMPACT_ATOMS: atom_id res chain seq x y z
N MET A 1 -8.43 -32.90 23.98
CA MET A 1 -8.81 -32.17 22.74
C MET A 1 -8.94 -30.66 22.98
N ALA A 2 -9.83 -30.19 23.87
CA ALA A 2 -10.12 -28.75 24.04
C ALA A 2 -8.94 -27.87 24.51
N ALA A 3 -8.04 -28.39 25.36
CA ALA A 3 -6.87 -27.64 25.85
C ALA A 3 -5.81 -27.41 24.76
N VAL A 4 -5.66 -28.35 23.81
CA VAL A 4 -4.73 -28.24 22.68
C VAL A 4 -5.23 -27.21 21.68
N LEU A 5 -6.53 -27.24 21.36
CA LEU A 5 -7.17 -26.24 20.51
C LEU A 5 -7.02 -24.82 21.08
N ARG A 6 -7.20 -24.65 22.40
CA ARG A 6 -7.06 -23.34 23.05
C ARG A 6 -5.64 -22.77 22.96
N ARG A 7 -4.61 -23.61 23.08
CA ARG A 7 -3.21 -23.17 22.96
C ARG A 7 -2.86 -22.75 21.53
N HIS A 8 -3.29 -23.55 20.54
CA HIS A 8 -3.09 -23.22 19.13
C HIS A 8 -3.76 -21.89 18.75
N MET A 9 -5.00 -21.68 19.20
CA MET A 9 -5.72 -20.42 18.99
C MET A 9 -5.02 -19.22 19.64
N ALA A 10 -4.47 -19.38 20.85
CA ALA A 10 -3.73 -18.33 21.54
C ALA A 10 -2.41 -17.98 20.83
N GLU A 11 -1.67 -18.97 20.33
CA GLU A 11 -0.42 -18.75 19.58
C GLU A 11 -0.66 -18.06 18.23
N GLU A 12 -1.71 -18.46 17.50
CA GLU A 12 -2.12 -17.76 16.28
C GLU A 12 -2.52 -16.32 16.55
N TRP A 13 -3.27 -16.10 17.63
CA TRP A 13 -3.69 -14.75 18.04
C TRP A 13 -2.48 -13.88 18.37
N GLN A 14 -1.54 -14.38 19.18
CA GLN A 14 -0.32 -13.66 19.55
C GLN A 14 0.52 -13.27 18.33
N ARG A 15 0.57 -14.12 17.29
CA ARG A 15 1.27 -13.79 16.04
C ARG A 15 0.57 -12.69 15.23
N LYS A 16 -0.77 -12.61 15.26
CA LYS A 16 -1.56 -11.66 14.46
C LYS A 16 -1.78 -10.30 15.12
N VAL A 17 -1.82 -10.23 16.45
CA VAL A 17 -2.00 -8.99 17.22
C VAL A 17 -1.09 -7.84 16.76
N PRO A 18 0.23 -8.00 16.61
CA PRO A 18 1.09 -6.87 16.22
C PRO A 18 0.79 -6.37 14.81
N ASP A 19 0.43 -7.25 13.88
CA ASP A 19 0.03 -6.86 12.53
C ASP A 19 -1.29 -6.09 12.54
N ILE A 20 -2.28 -6.55 13.31
CA ILE A 20 -3.57 -5.86 13.46
C ILE A 20 -3.36 -4.46 14.07
N LEU A 21 -2.58 -4.37 15.14
CA LEU A 21 -2.26 -3.10 15.80
C LEU A 21 -1.54 -2.14 14.84
N MET A 22 -0.62 -2.63 14.01
CA MET A 22 0.05 -1.84 12.99
C MET A 22 -0.95 -1.26 11.97
N TRP A 23 -1.90 -2.07 11.46
CA TRP A 23 -2.91 -1.59 10.52
C TRP A 23 -3.87 -0.58 11.15
N ILE A 24 -4.28 -0.83 12.40
CA ILE A 24 -5.12 0.11 13.16
C ILE A 24 -4.37 1.42 13.38
N ALA A 25 -3.11 1.37 13.81
CA ALA A 25 -2.29 2.56 14.03
C ALA A 25 -2.08 3.35 12.73
N ALA A 26 -1.86 2.67 11.60
CA ALA A 26 -1.79 3.32 10.30
C ALA A 26 -3.10 4.05 9.97
N LEU A 27 -4.25 3.38 10.12
CA LEU A 27 -5.56 3.99 9.87
C LEU A 27 -5.84 5.18 10.80
N LEU A 28 -5.49 5.07 12.08
CA LEU A 28 -5.65 6.18 13.02
C LEU A 28 -4.72 7.35 12.67
N SER A 29 -3.49 7.07 12.25
CA SER A 29 -2.54 8.12 11.87
C SER A 29 -3.03 8.95 10.69
N ILE A 30 -3.61 8.33 9.66
CA ILE A 30 -4.10 9.06 8.49
C ILE A 30 -5.36 9.88 8.84
N VAL A 31 -6.26 9.34 9.65
CA VAL A 31 -7.44 10.08 10.15
C VAL A 31 -6.99 11.28 10.99
N PHE A 32 -6.04 11.07 11.90
CA PHE A 32 -5.50 12.14 12.72
C PHE A 32 -4.84 13.24 11.89
N LEU A 33 -4.00 12.87 10.91
CA LEU A 33 -3.37 13.84 10.01
C LEU A 33 -4.42 14.61 9.21
N THR A 34 -5.49 13.95 8.75
CA THR A 34 -6.60 14.59 8.05
C THR A 34 -7.31 15.64 8.90
N GLU A 35 -7.59 15.33 10.17
CA GLU A 35 -8.19 16.30 11.11
C GLU A 35 -7.25 17.49 11.35
N VAL A 36 -5.95 17.23 11.54
CA VAL A 36 -4.94 18.28 11.71
C VAL A 36 -4.92 19.19 10.47
N THR A 37 -4.84 18.62 9.28
CA THR A 37 -4.85 19.39 8.03
C THR A 37 -6.12 20.19 7.87
N GLN A 38 -7.30 19.62 8.16
CA GLN A 38 -8.56 20.35 8.09
C GLN A 38 -8.59 21.56 9.03
N VAL A 39 -8.11 21.41 10.27
CA VAL A 39 -8.03 22.52 11.23
C VAL A 39 -7.05 23.59 10.76
N LEU A 40 -5.88 23.20 10.24
CA LEU A 40 -4.85 24.12 9.74
C LEU A 40 -5.30 24.88 8.49
N THR A 41 -6.11 24.24 7.64
CA THR A 41 -6.53 24.78 6.33
C THR A 41 -7.94 25.38 6.34
N ARG A 42 -8.62 25.43 7.49
CA ARG A 42 -10.03 25.87 7.62
C ARG A 42 -10.37 27.25 7.03
N ASN A 43 -9.37 28.13 6.95
CA ASN A 43 -9.54 29.51 6.45
C ASN A 43 -9.23 29.63 4.95
N LEU A 44 -8.80 28.56 4.29
CA LEU A 44 -8.53 28.53 2.85
C LEU A 44 -9.81 28.30 2.06
N SER A 45 -9.75 28.53 0.75
CA SER A 45 -10.86 28.17 -0.13
C SER A 45 -11.08 26.66 -0.14
N PHE A 46 -12.33 26.25 -0.40
CA PHE A 46 -12.73 24.85 -0.48
C PHE A 46 -11.85 24.04 -1.45
N ASP A 47 -11.55 24.60 -2.63
CA ASP A 47 -10.72 23.95 -3.64
C ASP A 47 -9.28 23.73 -3.17
N LEU A 48 -8.69 24.75 -2.54
CA LEU A 48 -7.31 24.67 -2.06
C LEU A 48 -7.19 23.72 -0.88
N GLN A 49 -8.18 23.70 0.01
CA GLN A 49 -8.24 22.75 1.12
C GLN A 49 -8.31 21.30 0.61
N HIS A 50 -9.15 21.01 -0.38
CA HIS A 50 -9.24 19.66 -0.97
C HIS A 50 -7.94 19.24 -1.65
N LEU A 51 -7.28 20.17 -2.35
CA LEU A 51 -6.01 19.90 -2.99
C LEU A 51 -4.90 19.58 -1.97
N ILE A 52 -4.85 20.32 -0.84
CA ILE A 52 -3.90 20.05 0.24
C ILE A 52 -4.16 18.69 0.89
N LEU A 53 -5.42 18.34 1.16
CA LEU A 53 -5.79 17.01 1.68
C LEU A 53 -5.36 15.89 0.72
N SER A 54 -5.52 16.10 -0.58
CA SER A 54 -5.07 15.10 -1.55
C SER A 54 -3.55 15.03 -1.67
N ALA A 55 -2.83 16.14 -1.51
CA ALA A 55 -1.38 16.13 -1.42
C ALA A 55 -0.89 15.40 -0.16
N GLU A 56 -1.55 15.59 0.98
CA GLU A 56 -1.30 14.85 2.23
C GLU A 56 -1.49 13.34 2.03
N TYR A 57 -2.61 12.90 1.44
CA TYR A 57 -2.85 11.49 1.18
C TYR A 57 -1.79 10.87 0.26
N ALA A 58 -1.35 11.61 -0.76
CA ALA A 58 -0.29 11.15 -1.66
C ALA A 58 1.05 11.01 -0.92
N LEU A 59 1.40 11.99 -0.08
CA LEU A 59 2.62 11.94 0.74
C LEU A 59 2.57 10.79 1.75
N TYR A 60 1.44 10.61 2.43
CA TYR A 60 1.22 9.50 3.37
C TYR A 60 1.39 8.15 2.67
N ALA A 61 0.79 7.99 1.50
CA ALA A 61 0.93 6.78 0.68
C ALA A 61 2.38 6.47 0.32
N ILE A 62 3.16 7.49 -0.08
CA ILE A 62 4.60 7.36 -0.37
C ILE A 62 5.36 6.88 0.89
N ILE A 63 5.09 7.46 2.06
CA ILE A 63 5.71 7.06 3.33
C ILE A 63 5.38 5.60 3.64
N VAL A 64 4.12 5.16 3.48
CA VAL A 64 3.72 3.76 3.70
C VAL A 64 4.44 2.81 2.73
N ILE A 65 4.60 3.20 1.46
CA ILE A 65 5.35 2.41 0.47
C ILE A 65 6.81 2.28 0.90
N ILE A 66 7.47 3.39 1.23
CA ILE A 66 8.87 3.40 1.69
C ILE A 66 9.04 2.52 2.93
N TYR A 67 8.16 2.69 3.92
CA TYR A 67 8.15 1.86 5.12
C TYR A 67 8.00 0.37 4.78
N GLY A 68 7.05 0.02 3.90
CA GLY A 68 6.85 -1.36 3.43
C GLY A 68 8.05 -1.94 2.66
N VAL A 69 8.87 -1.10 2.02
CA VAL A 69 10.16 -1.50 1.44
C VAL A 69 11.16 -1.79 2.56
N MET A 70 11.33 -0.87 3.51
CA MET A 70 12.25 -1.01 4.64
C MET A 70 11.97 -2.27 5.47
N VAL A 71 10.70 -2.52 5.83
CA VAL A 71 10.31 -3.70 6.61
C VAL A 71 10.08 -4.96 5.76
N ARG A 72 10.35 -4.90 4.45
CA ARG A 72 10.20 -5.99 3.47
C ARG A 72 8.80 -6.62 3.39
N LYS A 73 7.76 -6.02 3.98
CA LYS A 73 6.35 -6.49 3.91
C LYS A 73 5.66 -6.03 2.62
N SER A 74 5.39 -6.96 1.69
CA SER A 74 4.72 -6.65 0.42
C SER A 74 3.31 -6.11 0.59
N MET A 75 2.58 -6.59 1.59
CA MET A 75 1.22 -6.14 1.86
C MET A 75 1.17 -4.66 2.26
N VAL A 76 2.16 -4.20 3.03
CA VAL A 76 2.28 -2.79 3.41
C VAL A 76 2.59 -1.91 2.18
N ARG A 77 3.52 -2.35 1.32
CA ARG A 77 3.79 -1.65 0.05
C ARG A 77 2.56 -1.57 -0.84
N LEU A 78 1.83 -2.68 -0.96
CA LEU A 78 0.63 -2.75 -1.78
C LEU A 78 -0.47 -1.82 -1.25
N ALA A 79 -0.67 -1.78 0.08
CA ALA A 79 -1.64 -0.87 0.69
C ALA A 79 -1.31 0.59 0.40
N GLY A 80 -0.06 1.02 0.65
CA GLY A 80 0.36 2.39 0.32
C GLY A 80 0.19 2.71 -1.17
N LEU A 81 0.48 1.75 -2.04
CA LEU A 81 0.33 1.92 -3.48
C LEU A 81 -1.12 2.01 -3.94
N ILE A 82 -2.03 1.21 -3.38
CA ILE A 82 -3.48 1.32 -3.62
C ILE A 82 -3.97 2.71 -3.20
N VAL A 83 -3.57 3.18 -2.01
CA VAL A 83 -3.92 4.53 -1.53
C VAL A 83 -3.40 5.58 -2.51
N LEU A 84 -2.14 5.50 -2.95
CA LEU A 84 -1.56 6.43 -3.92
C LEU A 84 -2.36 6.48 -5.23
N LEU A 85 -2.70 5.31 -5.78
CA LEU A 85 -3.47 5.23 -7.02
C LEU A 85 -4.86 5.85 -6.87
N ILE A 86 -5.56 5.57 -5.77
CA ILE A 86 -6.88 6.14 -5.46
C ILE A 86 -6.76 7.66 -5.31
N THR A 87 -5.76 8.17 -4.60
CA THR A 87 -5.54 9.60 -4.41
C THR A 87 -5.26 10.31 -5.74
N LEU A 88 -4.38 9.76 -6.58
CA LEU A 88 -4.10 10.35 -7.90
C LEU A 88 -5.34 10.35 -8.79
N LEU A 89 -6.13 9.27 -8.76
CA LEU A 89 -7.41 9.22 -9.46
C LEU A 89 -8.36 10.31 -8.94
N LYS A 90 -8.50 10.42 -7.61
CA LYS A 90 -9.34 11.45 -6.99
C LYS A 90 -8.94 12.85 -7.45
N VAL A 91 -7.64 13.15 -7.44
CA VAL A 91 -7.10 14.45 -7.88
C VAL A 91 -7.52 14.74 -9.32
N ILE A 92 -7.33 13.80 -10.24
CA ILE A 92 -7.65 13.98 -11.68
C ILE A 92 -9.13 14.29 -11.92
N PHE A 93 -10.02 13.58 -11.21
CA PHE A 93 -11.47 13.62 -11.47
C PHE A 93 -12.22 14.67 -10.63
N PHE A 94 -11.82 14.88 -9.38
CA PHE A 94 -12.60 15.65 -8.40
C PHE A 94 -11.93 16.94 -7.95
N ASP A 95 -10.62 16.93 -7.66
CA ASP A 95 -9.95 18.13 -7.12
C ASP A 95 -9.54 19.11 -8.23
N LEU A 96 -9.43 18.62 -9.47
CA LEU A 96 -8.88 19.35 -10.61
C LEU A 96 -9.81 19.32 -11.85
N PRO A 97 -11.11 19.70 -11.76
CA PRO A 97 -11.98 19.77 -12.94
C PRO A 97 -11.61 20.91 -13.91
N GLY A 98 -10.89 21.94 -13.47
CA GLY A 98 -10.55 23.14 -14.26
C GLY A 98 -9.12 23.23 -14.81
N VAL A 99 -8.29 22.21 -14.67
CA VAL A 99 -6.86 22.26 -15.05
C VAL A 99 -6.63 21.73 -16.45
N SER A 100 -5.55 22.21 -17.06
CA SER A 100 -5.18 21.87 -18.43
C SER A 100 -5.01 20.36 -18.62
N LEU A 101 -5.33 19.92 -19.85
CA LEU A 101 -5.14 18.55 -20.31
C LEU A 101 -3.74 17.99 -20.00
N ALA A 102 -2.71 18.86 -19.99
CA ALA A 102 -1.33 18.52 -19.69
C ALA A 102 -1.12 18.00 -18.26
N VAL A 103 -1.74 18.63 -17.25
CA VAL A 103 -1.61 18.18 -15.84
C VAL A 103 -2.25 16.81 -15.66
N ARG A 104 -3.43 16.60 -16.26
CA ARG A 104 -4.11 15.30 -16.26
C ARG A 104 -3.27 14.22 -16.92
N ALA A 105 -2.62 14.52 -18.04
CA ALA A 105 -1.74 13.58 -18.74
C ALA A 105 -0.52 13.19 -17.88
N ILE A 106 0.15 14.14 -17.23
CA ILE A 106 1.28 13.86 -16.34
C ILE A 106 0.85 12.96 -15.17
N LEU A 107 -0.30 13.26 -14.55
CA LEU A 107 -0.85 12.45 -13.47
C LEU A 107 -1.21 11.03 -13.94
N PHE A 108 -1.77 10.87 -15.14
CA PHE A 108 -2.07 9.57 -15.74
C PHE A 108 -0.80 8.75 -16.02
N ILE A 109 0.25 9.40 -16.52
CA ILE A 109 1.55 8.75 -16.74
C ILE A 109 2.15 8.32 -15.39
N GLY A 110 2.11 9.18 -14.38
CA GLY A 110 2.54 8.86 -13.02
C GLY A 110 1.80 7.66 -12.44
N LEU A 111 0.47 7.62 -12.63
CA LEU A 111 -0.39 6.49 -12.25
C LEU A 111 0.02 5.20 -12.97
N GLY A 112 0.27 5.27 -14.28
CA GLY A 112 0.72 4.14 -15.10
C GLY A 112 2.07 3.58 -14.65
N VAL A 113 3.05 4.46 -14.40
CA VAL A 113 4.38 4.07 -13.88
C VAL A 113 4.27 3.43 -12.50
N ALA A 114 3.47 4.02 -11.60
CA ALA A 114 3.19 3.45 -10.29
C ALA A 114 2.54 2.05 -10.42
N GLY A 115 1.58 1.88 -11.33
CA GLY A 115 0.94 0.59 -11.65
C GLY A 115 1.92 -0.47 -12.15
N ILE A 116 2.84 -0.11 -13.04
CA ILE A 116 3.90 -1.03 -13.53
C ILE A 116 4.83 -1.43 -12.39
N ALA A 117 5.17 -0.50 -11.50
CA ALA A 117 5.94 -0.80 -10.30
C ALA A 117 5.20 -1.81 -9.38
N VAL A 118 3.87 -1.69 -9.22
CA VAL A 118 3.04 -2.70 -8.54
C VAL A 118 3.29 -4.07 -9.17
N SER A 119 3.08 -4.15 -10.49
CA SER A 119 3.09 -5.40 -11.23
C SER A 119 4.42 -6.12 -11.04
N ARG A 120 5.55 -5.42 -11.20
CA ARG A 120 6.88 -6.00 -10.99
C ARG A 120 7.11 -6.49 -9.55
N ILE A 121 6.70 -5.72 -8.54
CA ILE A 121 6.96 -6.06 -7.14
C ILE A 121 6.11 -7.24 -6.68
N LEU A 122 4.85 -7.33 -7.13
CA LEU A 122 3.96 -8.44 -6.80
C LEU A 122 4.34 -9.72 -7.57
N TYR A 123 4.68 -9.60 -8.86
CA TYR A 123 4.93 -10.77 -9.71
C TYR A 123 6.27 -11.44 -9.43
N LYS A 124 7.29 -10.69 -8.96
CA LYS A 124 8.59 -11.27 -8.54
C LYS A 124 8.48 -12.34 -7.44
N ARG A 125 7.38 -12.39 -6.68
CA ARG A 125 7.18 -13.41 -5.64
C ARG A 125 6.66 -14.75 -6.15
N LYS A 126 6.07 -14.80 -7.35
CA LYS A 126 5.43 -16.02 -7.86
C LYS A 126 6.35 -16.88 -8.74
N GLY A 127 7.52 -16.37 -9.10
CA GLY A 127 8.49 -17.07 -9.97
C GLY A 127 9.57 -17.87 -9.24
N ALA A 128 9.68 -17.76 -7.91
CA ALA A 128 10.70 -18.47 -7.12
C ALA A 128 10.20 -19.83 -6.56
N ASP A 129 8.90 -20.10 -6.66
CA ASP A 129 8.27 -21.29 -6.06
C ASP A 129 8.07 -22.45 -7.08
N THR A 130 8.51 -22.28 -8.33
CA THR A 130 8.22 -23.20 -9.45
C THR A 130 9.43 -23.94 -10.01
N GLU A 131 10.64 -23.78 -9.45
CA GLU A 131 11.85 -24.44 -9.99
C GLU A 131 12.53 -25.39 -9.00
N ALA A 132 12.03 -26.64 -9.00
CA ALA A 132 12.84 -27.85 -8.79
C ALA A 132 12.07 -29.08 -9.33
N PRO A 133 12.47 -29.70 -10.46
CA PRO A 133 12.17 -31.10 -10.71
C PRO A 133 12.88 -31.94 -9.64
N PRO A 134 12.16 -32.76 -8.84
CA PRO A 134 12.80 -33.61 -7.84
C PRO A 134 13.70 -34.61 -8.55
N GLY A 135 14.98 -34.65 -8.16
CA GLY A 135 16.00 -35.48 -8.77
C GLY A 135 15.58 -36.95 -8.93
N THR A 136 15.43 -37.38 -10.17
CA THR A 136 15.64 -38.78 -10.52
C THR A 136 17.16 -39.04 -10.59
N PRO A 137 17.69 -40.03 -9.83
CA PRO A 137 19.13 -40.26 -9.61
C PRO A 137 19.95 -40.71 -10.84
N PRO A 138 21.30 -40.68 -10.78
CA PRO A 138 22.18 -41.23 -11.82
C PRO A 138 21.99 -42.74 -11.98
N LEU A 139 22.04 -43.23 -13.23
CA LEU A 139 21.96 -44.65 -13.55
C LEU A 139 23.15 -45.43 -12.95
N PRO A 140 22.94 -46.65 -12.42
CA PRO A 140 24.04 -47.51 -11.97
C PRO A 140 24.99 -47.86 -13.14
N PRO A 141 26.30 -48.06 -12.87
CA PRO A 141 27.23 -48.52 -13.91
C PRO A 141 26.89 -49.94 -14.37
N GLU A 142 27.21 -50.20 -15.66
CA GLU A 142 26.78 -51.36 -16.46
C GLU A 142 27.03 -52.75 -15.85
#